data_AF-A0A946TPY9-F1
#
_entry.id   AF-A0A946TPY9-F1
#
_cell.length_a   1.000
_cell.length_b   1.000
_cell.length_c   1.000
_cell.angle_alpha   90.00
_cell.angle_beta   90.00
_cell.angle_gamma   90.00
#
_symmetry.space_group_name_H-M   'P 1'
#
loop_
_entity.id
_entity.type
_entity.pdbx_description
1 polymer ?
#
loop_
_entity_poly.entity_id
_entity_poly.type
_entity_poly.pdbx_seq_one_letter_code
_entity_poly.pdbx_strand_id
1 'polypeptide(L)'
;MTHRTELIEQTCTLIDAYEDGTPTLAYLGRALNISPTHLQRVFKQATGISPREYAETRRLENFKANLKAGQSVTNSMYDAGFGGSSRLYESANGKLGMTPASYGKGGRGAEINYAIGKCHLGRVLVAATAHGLCRVCFGDTVKGVEQELMGEFPAARLQRNEKDMKEILT
;
A
#
# COMPACT_ATOMS: atom_id res chain seq x y z
N MET A 1 -18.24 -5.18 -24.98
CA MET A 1 -17.63 -5.19 -23.63
C MET A 1 -16.24 -4.53 -23.58
N THR A 2 -15.60 -4.23 -24.72
CA THR A 2 -14.22 -3.73 -24.84
C THR A 2 -14.00 -2.31 -24.29
N HIS A 3 -14.97 -1.41 -24.46
CA HIS A 3 -14.78 0.01 -24.16
C HIS A 3 -14.70 0.35 -22.66
N ARG A 4 -15.30 -0.49 -21.79
CA ARG A 4 -15.21 -0.30 -20.34
C ARG A 4 -13.83 -0.66 -19.81
N THR A 5 -13.25 -1.77 -20.28
CA THR A 5 -11.92 -2.20 -19.88
C THR A 5 -10.87 -1.21 -20.34
N GLU A 6 -10.97 -0.74 -21.58
CA GLU A 6 -10.08 0.29 -22.15
C GLU A 6 -10.11 1.59 -21.32
N LEU A 7 -11.29 2.04 -20.88
CA LEU A 7 -11.40 3.21 -19.99
C LEU A 7 -10.68 2.99 -18.65
N ILE A 8 -10.77 1.81 -18.05
CA ILE A 8 -10.06 1.49 -16.80
C ILE A 8 -8.56 1.51 -17.01
N GLU A 9 -8.07 0.84 -18.07
CA GLU A 9 -6.66 0.79 -18.41
C GLU A 9 -6.09 2.20 -18.62
N GLN A 10 -6.77 3.03 -19.41
CA GLN A 10 -6.36 4.42 -19.64
C GLN A 10 -6.38 5.26 -18.35
N THR A 11 -7.32 5.02 -17.45
CA THR A 11 -7.35 5.67 -16.13
C THR A 11 -6.14 5.27 -15.29
N CYS A 12 -5.82 3.97 -15.24
CA CYS A 12 -4.65 3.47 -14.52
C CYS A 12 -3.36 4.05 -15.10
N THR A 13 -3.19 4.04 -16.43
CA THR A 13 -2.02 4.62 -17.10
C THR A 13 -1.86 6.11 -16.80
N LEU A 14 -2.95 6.89 -16.83
CA LEU A 14 -2.90 8.32 -16.47
C LEU A 14 -2.53 8.54 -15.01
N ILE A 15 -2.98 7.68 -14.10
CA ILE A 15 -2.62 7.76 -12.68
C ILE A 15 -1.15 7.38 -12.47
N ASP A 16 -0.68 6.32 -13.13
CA ASP A 16 0.69 5.82 -13.00
C ASP A 16 1.72 6.79 -13.60
N ALA A 17 1.34 7.58 -14.61
CA ALA A 17 2.18 8.60 -15.23
C ALA A 17 2.11 9.98 -14.55
N TYR A 18 1.30 10.15 -13.50
CA TYR A 18 1.10 11.44 -12.85
C TYR A 18 2.13 11.67 -11.74
N GLU A 19 3.08 12.60 -11.96
CA GLU A 19 4.21 12.84 -11.06
C GLU A 19 3.88 13.86 -9.94
N ASP A 20 2.92 14.76 -10.17
CA ASP A 20 2.57 15.87 -9.27
C ASP A 20 1.60 15.46 -8.13
N GLY A 21 1.82 14.29 -7.55
CA GLY A 21 1.05 13.79 -6.42
C GLY A 21 -0.19 13.00 -6.82
N THR A 22 -1.39 13.36 -6.32
CA THR A 22 -2.62 12.60 -6.60
C THR A 22 -3.46 13.34 -7.63
N PRO A 23 -3.69 12.76 -8.84
CA PRO A 23 -4.50 13.42 -9.84
C PRO A 23 -5.94 13.60 -9.34
N THR A 24 -6.52 14.76 -9.63
CA THR A 24 -7.93 15.01 -9.28
C THR A 24 -8.85 14.24 -10.23
N LEU A 25 -10.03 13.86 -9.74
CA LEU A 25 -11.04 13.22 -10.58
C LEU A 25 -11.50 14.11 -11.75
N ALA A 26 -11.47 15.43 -11.56
CA ALA A 26 -11.74 16.41 -12.61
C ALA A 26 -10.68 16.40 -13.72
N TYR A 27 -9.40 16.29 -13.34
CA TYR A 27 -8.30 16.14 -14.29
C TYR A 27 -8.44 14.85 -15.10
N LEU A 28 -8.67 13.72 -14.44
CA LEU A 28 -8.83 12.42 -15.11
C LEU A 28 -10.04 12.41 -16.05
N GLY A 29 -11.17 12.97 -15.61
CA GLY A 29 -12.37 13.11 -16.44
C GLY A 29 -12.10 13.95 -17.69
N ARG A 30 -11.40 15.08 -17.53
CA ARG A 30 -11.02 15.94 -18.66
C ARG A 30 -10.07 15.24 -19.63
N ALA A 31 -9.06 14.52 -19.13
CA ALA A 31 -8.08 13.81 -19.95
C ALA A 31 -8.71 12.68 -20.78
N LEU A 32 -9.73 12.02 -20.23
CA LEU A 32 -10.44 10.90 -20.87
C LEU A 32 -11.75 11.34 -21.57
N ASN A 33 -12.01 12.65 -21.64
CA ASN A 33 -13.23 13.23 -22.20
C ASN A 33 -14.54 12.60 -21.64
N ILE A 34 -14.57 12.38 -20.32
CA ILE A 34 -15.66 11.72 -19.61
C ILE A 34 -16.03 12.52 -18.35
N SER A 35 -17.31 12.44 -17.95
CA SER A 35 -17.72 13.03 -16.68
C SER A 35 -16.96 12.41 -15.50
N PRO A 36 -16.41 13.22 -14.58
CA PRO A 36 -15.73 12.77 -13.36
C PRO A 36 -16.56 11.76 -12.54
N THR A 37 -17.85 12.02 -12.38
CA THR A 37 -18.77 11.15 -11.62
C THR A 37 -19.02 9.82 -12.33
N HIS A 38 -19.10 9.84 -13.66
CA HIS A 38 -19.22 8.62 -14.45
C HIS A 38 -17.96 7.77 -14.35
N LEU A 39 -16.79 8.40 -14.49
CA LEU A 39 -15.48 7.76 -14.34
C LEU A 39 -15.32 7.09 -12.98
N GLN A 40 -15.60 7.81 -11.88
CA GLN A 40 -15.52 7.25 -10.53
C GLN A 40 -16.43 6.03 -10.36
N ARG A 41 -17.67 6.11 -10.83
CA ARG A 41 -18.63 5.00 -10.72
C ARG A 41 -18.15 3.78 -11.49
N VAL A 42 -17.72 3.95 -12.74
CA VAL A 42 -17.27 2.85 -13.60
C VAL A 42 -16.00 2.23 -13.05
N PHE A 43 -15.05 3.06 -12.61
CA PHE A 43 -13.79 2.60 -12.01
C PHE A 43 -14.02 1.82 -10.73
N LYS A 44 -14.87 2.32 -9.82
CA LYS A 44 -15.19 1.63 -8.58
C LYS A 44 -15.96 0.33 -8.80
N GLN A 45 -16.86 0.28 -9.79
CA GLN A 45 -17.57 -0.95 -10.15
C GLN A 45 -16.64 -2.01 -10.74
N ALA A 46 -15.57 -1.60 -11.42
CA ALA A 46 -14.62 -2.51 -12.04
C ALA A 46 -13.51 -2.98 -11.09
N THR A 47 -12.99 -2.10 -10.23
CA THR A 47 -11.78 -2.34 -9.42
C THR A 47 -12.08 -2.51 -7.92
N GLY A 48 -13.31 -2.19 -7.48
CA GLY A 48 -13.70 -2.18 -6.07
C GLY A 48 -13.29 -0.92 -5.30
N ILE A 49 -12.41 -0.08 -5.85
CA ILE A 49 -11.88 1.14 -5.21
C ILE A 49 -12.04 2.37 -6.12
N SER A 50 -11.96 3.57 -5.57
CA SER A 50 -12.00 4.80 -6.36
C SER A 50 -10.65 5.09 -7.06
N PRO A 51 -10.64 5.91 -8.13
CA PRO A 51 -9.39 6.35 -8.78
C PRO A 51 -8.41 7.01 -7.80
N ARG A 52 -8.92 7.72 -6.79
CA ARG A 52 -8.10 8.35 -5.75
C ARG A 52 -7.43 7.31 -4.85
N GLU A 53 -8.18 6.32 -4.38
CA GLU A 53 -7.65 5.24 -3.55
C GLU A 53 -6.59 4.42 -4.33
N TYR A 54 -6.83 4.19 -5.62
CA TYR A 54 -5.84 3.57 -6.51
C TYR A 54 -4.56 4.41 -6.58
N ALA A 55 -4.67 5.71 -6.87
CA ALA A 55 -3.51 6.62 -6.90
C ALA A 55 -2.74 6.65 -5.57
N GLU A 56 -3.43 6.72 -4.44
CA GLU A 56 -2.79 6.69 -3.12
C GLU A 56 -2.08 5.37 -2.83
N THR A 57 -2.63 4.25 -3.32
CA THR A 57 -2.04 2.90 -3.19
C THR A 57 -0.78 2.78 -4.02
N ARG A 58 -0.83 3.17 -5.30
CA ARG A 58 0.32 3.14 -6.22
C ARG A 58 1.47 4.00 -5.73
N ARG A 59 1.17 5.18 -5.16
CA ARG A 59 2.20 6.04 -4.56
C ARG A 59 2.84 5.41 -3.32
N LEU A 60 2.05 4.73 -2.49
CA LEU A 60 2.60 3.98 -1.35
C LEU A 60 3.49 2.83 -1.83
N GLU A 61 3.09 2.12 -2.89
CA GLU A 61 3.90 1.05 -3.50
C GLU A 61 5.22 1.58 -4.06
N ASN A 62 5.20 2.67 -4.83
CA ASN A 62 6.38 3.32 -5.37
C ASN A 62 7.30 3.82 -4.25
N PHE A 63 6.74 4.42 -3.19
CA PHE A 63 7.49 4.83 -2.02
C PHE A 63 8.18 3.64 -1.33
N LYS A 64 7.46 2.53 -1.14
CA LYS A 64 8.01 1.30 -0.56
C LYS A 64 9.13 0.71 -1.43
N ALA A 65 8.97 0.70 -2.75
CA ALA A 65 9.96 0.22 -3.70
C ALA A 65 11.24 1.07 -3.68
N ASN A 66 11.10 2.40 -3.71
CA ASN A 66 12.20 3.35 -3.66
C ASN A 66 13.00 3.27 -2.34
N LEU A 67 12.30 3.10 -1.21
CA LEU A 67 12.93 2.88 0.08
C LEU A 67 13.75 1.58 0.11
N LYS A 68 13.23 0.49 -0.48
CA LYS A 68 13.95 -0.80 -0.58
C LYS A 68 15.15 -0.72 -1.53
N ALA A 69 15.09 0.15 -2.55
CA ALA A 69 16.20 0.42 -3.46
C ALA A 69 17.32 1.28 -2.83
N GLY A 70 17.18 1.70 -1.56
CA GLY A 70 18.21 2.42 -0.81
C GLY A 70 18.24 3.93 -1.06
N GLN A 71 17.22 4.49 -1.71
CA GLN A 71 17.07 5.94 -1.81
C GLN A 71 16.81 6.57 -0.44
N SER A 72 17.23 7.83 -0.27
CA SER A 72 16.94 8.58 0.96
C SER A 72 15.43 8.76 1.11
N VAL A 73 14.94 8.74 2.35
CA VAL A 73 13.51 8.92 2.67
C VAL A 73 12.95 10.18 2.01
N THR A 74 13.73 11.26 1.97
CA THR A 74 13.37 12.53 1.33
C THR A 74 13.19 12.40 -0.19
N ASN A 75 14.09 11.69 -0.87
CA ASN A 75 13.99 11.48 -2.32
C ASN A 75 12.88 10.49 -2.67
N SER A 76 12.72 9.40 -1.90
CA SER A 76 11.61 8.47 -2.12
C SER A 76 10.24 9.12 -1.91
N MET A 77 10.13 10.09 -0.99
CA MET A 77 8.92 10.89 -0.84
C MET A 77 8.72 11.83 -2.03
N TYR A 78 9.77 12.51 -2.49
CA TYR A 78 9.69 13.41 -3.64
C TYR A 78 9.29 12.65 -4.92
N ASP A 79 9.93 11.52 -5.21
CA ASP A 79 9.70 10.69 -6.40
C ASP A 79 8.33 10.00 -6.40
N ALA A 80 7.73 9.78 -5.23
CA ALA A 80 6.34 9.30 -5.13
C ALA A 80 5.32 10.47 -5.05
N GLY A 81 5.74 11.67 -5.48
CA GLY A 81 4.92 12.88 -5.63
C GLY A 81 4.53 13.55 -4.31
N PHE A 82 5.20 13.25 -3.20
CA PHE A 82 4.84 13.70 -1.84
C PHE A 82 5.50 15.02 -1.41
N GLY A 83 5.78 15.93 -2.35
CA GLY A 83 6.45 17.20 -2.08
C GLY A 83 5.93 17.95 -0.84
N GLY A 84 6.70 17.88 0.26
CA GLY A 84 6.71 18.89 1.33
C GLY A 84 5.67 18.84 2.47
N SER A 85 4.99 17.73 2.80
CA SER A 85 3.99 17.76 3.90
C SER A 85 4.29 16.84 5.11
N SER A 86 4.42 17.46 6.28
CA SER A 86 4.58 16.81 7.59
C SER A 86 3.43 15.86 7.97
N ARG A 87 2.20 16.15 7.52
CA ARG A 87 1.01 15.27 7.69
C ARG A 87 1.14 13.92 6.98
N LEU A 88 1.98 13.85 5.94
CA LEU A 88 2.23 12.60 5.22
C LEU A 88 3.34 11.76 5.84
N TYR A 89 4.25 12.33 6.66
CA TYR A 89 5.11 11.52 7.54
C TYR A 89 4.28 10.74 8.56
N GLU A 90 3.28 11.40 9.16
CA GLU A 90 2.32 10.74 10.06
C GLU A 90 1.47 9.71 9.31
N SER A 91 0.96 10.05 8.12
CA SER A 91 0.21 9.09 7.29
C SER A 91 1.07 7.92 6.81
N ALA A 92 2.35 8.13 6.49
CA ALA A 92 3.26 7.07 6.06
C ALA A 92 3.61 6.17 7.24
N ASN A 93 3.88 6.72 8.43
CA ASN A 93 4.09 5.94 9.64
C ASN A 93 2.86 5.06 9.95
N GLY A 94 1.66 5.64 9.88
CA GLY A 94 0.40 4.90 10.09
C GLY A 94 0.13 3.85 9.01
N LYS A 95 0.50 4.10 7.74
CA LYS A 95 0.30 3.15 6.62
C LYS A 95 1.41 2.09 6.50
N LEU A 96 2.60 2.34 7.03
CA LEU A 96 3.72 1.39 7.07
C LEU A 96 3.77 0.60 8.38
N GLY A 97 3.06 1.06 9.41
CA GLY A 97 3.20 0.57 10.77
C GLY A 97 4.63 0.73 11.30
N MET A 98 5.48 1.62 10.75
CA MET A 98 6.83 1.92 11.23
C MET A 98 7.38 3.17 10.53
N THR A 99 8.55 3.65 10.95
CA THR A 99 9.20 4.77 10.25
C THR A 99 9.67 4.36 8.84
N PRO A 100 9.57 5.25 7.83
CA PRO A 100 10.11 5.01 6.49
C PRO A 100 11.57 4.56 6.46
N ALA A 101 12.41 5.11 7.35
CA ALA A 101 13.82 4.75 7.45
C ALA A 101 14.02 3.31 7.95
N SER A 102 13.17 2.85 8.88
CA SER A 102 13.17 1.45 9.34
C SER A 102 12.67 0.53 8.21
N TYR A 103 11.56 0.89 7.54
CA TYR A 103 11.01 0.12 6.42
C TYR A 103 12.03 -0.08 5.30
N GLY A 104 12.66 1.00 4.82
CA GLY A 104 13.66 0.92 3.74
C GLY A 104 14.90 0.08 4.07
N LYS A 105 15.21 -0.09 5.36
CA LYS A 105 16.30 -0.96 5.84
C LYS A 105 15.83 -2.38 6.18
N GLY A 106 14.70 -2.82 5.59
CA GLY A 106 14.13 -4.15 5.83
C GLY A 106 13.49 -4.32 7.21
N GLY A 107 12.96 -3.23 7.78
CA GLY A 107 12.37 -3.21 9.12
C GLY A 107 13.40 -3.16 10.26
N ARG A 108 14.62 -2.66 10.00
CA ARG A 108 15.68 -2.59 11.02
C ARG A 108 15.21 -1.84 12.26
N GLY A 109 15.28 -2.49 13.42
CA GLY A 109 14.86 -1.93 14.70
C GLY A 109 13.34 -1.94 14.92
N ALA A 110 12.54 -2.46 13.98
CA ALA A 110 11.13 -2.70 14.18
C ALA A 110 10.91 -4.03 14.91
N GLU A 111 10.04 -4.01 15.91
CA GLU A 111 9.46 -5.20 16.51
C GLU A 111 8.08 -5.43 15.89
N ILE A 112 7.94 -6.54 15.15
CA ILE A 112 6.74 -6.88 14.41
C ILE A 112 6.10 -8.10 15.08
N ASN A 113 4.94 -7.90 15.66
CA ASN A 113 4.08 -8.96 16.15
C ASN A 113 3.18 -9.43 15.02
N TYR A 114 3.06 -10.75 14.82
CA TYR A 114 2.17 -11.29 13.81
C TYR A 114 1.37 -12.50 14.29
N ALA A 115 0.17 -12.66 13.73
CA ALA A 115 -0.69 -13.83 13.94
C ALA A 115 -1.15 -14.39 12.59
N ILE A 116 -1.48 -15.68 12.57
CA ILE A 116 -1.91 -16.39 11.37
C ILE A 116 -3.27 -17.04 11.62
N GLY A 117 -4.27 -16.60 10.86
CA GLY A 117 -5.64 -17.12 10.89
C GLY A 117 -5.96 -18.00 9.69
N LYS A 118 -7.13 -18.66 9.75
CA LYS A 118 -7.79 -19.25 8.58
C LYS A 118 -8.83 -18.25 8.04
N CYS A 119 -8.91 -18.12 6.73
CA CYS A 119 -9.96 -17.37 6.04
C CYS A 119 -10.42 -18.12 4.79
N HIS A 120 -11.45 -17.62 4.10
CA HIS A 120 -11.98 -18.22 2.87
C HIS A 120 -10.96 -18.26 1.71
N LEU A 121 -9.88 -17.48 1.79
CA LEU A 121 -8.75 -17.48 0.84
C LEU A 121 -7.58 -18.37 1.28
N GLY A 122 -7.74 -19.19 2.32
CA GLY A 122 -6.67 -20.04 2.88
C GLY A 122 -6.16 -19.53 4.23
N ARG A 123 -4.86 -19.20 4.31
CA ARG A 123 -4.22 -18.58 5.47
C ARG A 123 -4.14 -17.07 5.27
N VAL A 124 -4.37 -16.34 6.37
CA VAL A 124 -4.13 -14.90 6.44
C VAL A 124 -3.11 -14.65 7.54
N LEU A 125 -2.09 -13.86 7.24
CA LEU A 125 -1.15 -13.35 8.21
C LEU A 125 -1.42 -11.86 8.40
N VAL A 126 -1.49 -11.43 9.66
CA VAL A 126 -1.60 -10.03 10.04
C VAL A 126 -0.40 -9.69 10.91
N ALA A 127 0.33 -8.65 10.54
CA ALA A 127 1.51 -8.17 11.24
C ALA A 127 1.39 -6.69 11.57
N ALA A 128 1.78 -6.33 12.78
CA ALA A 128 1.75 -4.97 13.29
C ALA A 128 2.98 -4.67 14.16
N THR A 129 3.26 -3.38 14.33
CA THR A 129 4.19 -2.88 15.35
C THR A 129 3.42 -2.01 16.36
N ALA A 130 4.14 -1.41 17.30
CA ALA A 130 3.61 -0.36 18.19
C ALA A 130 2.95 0.82 17.45
N HIS A 131 3.22 1.01 16.16
CA HIS A 131 2.63 2.06 15.32
C HIS A 131 1.44 1.59 14.46
N GLY A 132 1.03 0.33 14.60
CA GLY A 132 -0.12 -0.25 13.88
C GLY A 132 0.27 -1.27 12.80
N LEU A 133 -0.71 -1.61 11.96
CA LEU A 133 -0.58 -2.63 10.91
C LEU A 133 0.52 -2.29 9.90
N CYS A 134 1.48 -3.19 9.75
CA CYS A 134 2.55 -3.05 8.76
C CYS A 134 2.38 -4.00 7.56
N ARG A 135 1.71 -5.15 7.74
CA ARG A 135 1.48 -6.12 6.66
C ARG A 135 0.24 -6.98 6.89
N VAL A 136 -0.46 -7.26 5.80
CA VAL A 136 -1.44 -8.35 5.69
C VAL A 136 -1.10 -9.13 4.42
N CYS A 137 -0.95 -10.45 4.51
CA CYS A 137 -0.76 -11.30 3.33
C CYS A 137 -1.62 -12.57 3.44
N PHE A 138 -1.90 -13.15 2.27
CA PHE A 138 -2.71 -14.35 2.12
C PHE A 138 -1.88 -15.43 1.43
N GLY A 139 -2.12 -16.69 1.79
CA GLY A 139 -1.46 -17.81 1.13
C GLY A 139 -2.04 -19.15 1.55
N ASP A 140 -1.64 -20.22 0.88
CA ASP A 140 -2.23 -21.54 1.12
C ASP A 140 -1.69 -22.20 2.40
N THR A 141 -0.47 -21.85 2.80
CA THR A 141 0.24 -22.47 3.93
C THR A 141 0.76 -21.45 4.92
N VAL A 142 0.86 -21.86 6.18
CA VAL A 142 1.44 -21.06 7.28
C VAL A 142 2.88 -20.66 6.95
N LYS A 143 3.67 -21.62 6.44
CA LYS A 143 5.06 -21.36 6.05
C LYS A 143 5.18 -20.35 4.90
N GLY A 144 4.28 -20.41 3.91
CA GLY A 144 4.32 -19.50 2.77
C GLY A 144 4.13 -18.04 3.19
N VAL A 145 3.11 -17.76 3.99
CA VAL A 145 2.85 -16.40 4.49
C VAL A 145 3.95 -15.91 5.45
N GLU A 146 4.56 -16.80 6.26
CA GLU A 146 5.71 -16.47 7.10
C GLU A 146 6.95 -16.10 6.27
N GLN A 147 7.23 -16.86 5.21
CA GLN A 147 8.36 -16.57 4.31
C GLN A 147 8.19 -15.24 3.57
N GLU A 148 6.98 -14.90 3.15
CA GLU A 148 6.69 -13.62 2.53
C GLU A 148 6.93 -12.45 3.50
N LEU A 149 6.49 -12.58 4.76
CA LEU A 149 6.76 -11.58 5.81
C LEU A 149 8.27 -11.43 6.06
N MET A 150 9.00 -12.54 6.16
CA MET A 150 10.45 -12.53 6.35
C MET A 150 11.20 -11.91 5.16
N GLY A 151 10.74 -12.18 3.94
CA GLY A 151 11.29 -11.58 2.72
C GLY A 151 11.03 -10.08 2.64
N GLU A 152 9.90 -9.61 3.17
CA GLU A 152 9.59 -8.18 3.23
C GLU A 152 10.36 -7.43 4.33
N PHE A 153 10.57 -8.07 5.49
CA PHE A 153 11.23 -7.46 6.66
C PHE A 153 12.44 -8.29 7.15
N PRO A 154 13.49 -8.45 6.34
CA PRO A 154 14.63 -9.33 6.67
C PRO A 154 15.48 -8.85 7.85
N ALA A 155 15.34 -7.59 8.28
CA ALA A 155 16.08 -7.00 9.38
C ALA A 155 15.20 -6.64 10.60
N ALA A 156 13.91 -6.99 10.57
CA ALA A 156 13.00 -6.79 11.69
C ALA A 156 13.08 -7.95 12.69
N ARG A 157 12.72 -7.67 13.95
CA ARG A 157 12.47 -8.70 14.94
C ARG A 157 11.03 -9.17 14.81
N LEU A 158 10.84 -10.38 14.28
CA LEU A 158 9.52 -10.98 14.10
C LEU A 158 9.15 -11.83 15.31
N GLN A 159 7.99 -11.57 15.91
CA GLN A 159 7.44 -12.37 17.01
C GLN A 159 6.06 -12.88 16.64
N ARG A 160 5.89 -14.20 16.67
CA ARG A 160 4.58 -14.82 16.49
C ARG A 160 3.80 -14.71 17.80
N ASN A 161 2.61 -14.12 17.75
CA ASN A 161 1.67 -14.13 18.86
C ASN A 161 0.47 -15.00 18.49
N GLU A 162 0.27 -16.09 19.23
CA GLU A 162 -0.87 -17.01 19.02
C GLU A 162 -2.16 -16.49 19.66
N LYS A 163 -2.08 -15.44 20.49
CA LYS A 163 -3.24 -14.76 21.06
C LYS A 163 -3.81 -13.78 20.04
N ASP A 164 -4.84 -14.27 19.34
CA ASP A 164 -5.84 -13.55 18.54
C ASP A 164 -5.41 -12.41 17.60
N MET A 165 -5.85 -12.51 16.33
CA MET A 165 -5.83 -11.40 15.35
C MET A 165 -6.47 -10.12 15.89
N LYS A 166 -7.41 -10.22 16.85
CA LYS A 166 -8.05 -9.06 17.49
C LYS A 166 -7.07 -8.23 18.33
N GLU A 167 -6.13 -8.87 19.03
CA GLU A 167 -5.13 -8.16 19.84
C GLU A 167 -4.13 -7.38 18.97
N ILE A 168 -3.97 -7.77 17.70
CA ILE A 168 -3.11 -7.10 16.71
C ILE A 168 -3.81 -5.92 16.02
N LEU A 169 -5.15 -5.94 15.97
CA LEU A 169 -5.99 -4.95 15.29
C LEU A 169 -6.55 -3.84 16.21
N THR A 170 -6.29 -3.92 17.52
CA THR A 170 -6.79 -2.99 18.55
C THR A 170 -5.71 -2.02 18.97
#